data_AF-A0AB39HMI3-F1
#
_entry.id   AF-A0AB39HMI3-F1
#
_cell.length_a   1.000
_cell.length_b   1.000
_cell.length_c   1.000
_cell.angle_alpha   90.00
_cell.angle_beta   90.00
_cell.angle_gamma   90.00
#
_symmetry.space_group_name_H-M   'P 1'
#
loop_
_entity.id
_entity.type
_entity.pdbx_description
1 polymer ?
#
loop_
_entity_poly.entity_id
_entity_poly.type
_entity_poly.pdbx_seq_one_letter_code
_entity_poly.pdbx_strand_id
1 'polypeptide(L)'
;MIKHRNNLLNVVGWILFVISVVIFSFQMGYLFISAKYQVEYIDNRLFYIINILCILFLTPVILLLVTKKIKVLSISIVVMFITANVFMLVSSNQIVKNITSISPNWKHVLSIKENVENGEAMYYRNYYSILARAKERLPFETTGEFHVKWLANDIAAVTYKTKENTIQQFIGTYGERGSGGSYYYVAAEIHGHWQGENIDVISDTEGITVIKDGKTELFEWNDIQQFGTLAVVLKKNNEAVWTVSLNENFEIHSDASKATVGNISIYEATLEKNEPIILHYSSSN
;
A
#
# COMPACT_ATOMS: atom_id res chain seq x y z
N MET A 1 -35.46 -0.41 -39.83
CA MET A 1 -34.51 -1.09 -38.91
C MET A 1 -33.03 -0.78 -39.22
N ILE A 2 -32.58 -0.77 -40.49
CA ILE A 2 -31.18 -0.56 -40.87
C ILE A 2 -30.64 0.86 -40.55
N LYS A 3 -31.44 1.92 -40.75
CA LYS A 3 -31.04 3.32 -40.47
C LYS A 3 -30.79 3.60 -38.98
N HIS A 4 -31.55 2.96 -38.09
CA HIS A 4 -31.41 3.14 -36.64
C HIS A 4 -30.14 2.46 -36.10
N ARG A 5 -29.77 1.30 -36.67
CA ARG A 5 -28.54 0.57 -36.37
C ARG A 5 -27.27 1.34 -36.78
N ASN A 6 -27.30 2.06 -37.91
CA ASN A 6 -26.16 2.90 -38.33
C ASN A 6 -25.96 4.13 -37.44
N ASN A 7 -27.05 4.75 -36.96
CA ASN A 7 -26.95 5.87 -36.02
C ASN A 7 -26.39 5.42 -34.66
N LEU A 8 -26.80 4.25 -34.16
CA LEU A 8 -26.28 3.69 -32.91
C LEU A 8 -24.78 3.38 -32.98
N LEU A 9 -24.32 2.76 -34.09
CA LEU A 9 -22.90 2.45 -34.31
C LEU A 9 -22.03 3.72 -34.36
N ASN A 10 -22.54 4.79 -34.96
CA ASN A 10 -21.84 6.08 -35.00
C ASN A 10 -21.75 6.70 -33.60
N VAL A 11 -22.82 6.67 -32.80
CA VAL A 11 -22.82 7.18 -31.43
C VAL A 11 -21.83 6.41 -30.55
N VAL A 12 -21.85 5.08 -30.60
CA VAL A 12 -20.89 4.24 -29.86
C VAL A 12 -19.46 4.51 -30.29
N GLY A 13 -19.20 4.65 -31.59
CA GLY A 13 -17.87 5.00 -32.12
C GLY A 13 -17.34 6.33 -31.57
N TRP A 14 -18.19 7.37 -31.52
CA TRP A 14 -17.82 8.66 -30.95
C TRP A 14 -17.55 8.58 -29.44
N ILE A 15 -18.34 7.80 -28.69
CA ILE A 15 -18.10 7.58 -27.25
C ILE A 15 -16.74 6.91 -27.03
N LEU A 16 -16.43 5.83 -27.75
CA LEU A 16 -15.15 5.13 -27.63
C LEU A 16 -13.96 6.02 -28.03
N PHE A 17 -14.14 6.87 -29.04
CA PHE A 17 -13.13 7.86 -29.43
C PHE A 17 -12.85 8.86 -28.31
N VAL A 18 -13.89 9.44 -27.70
CA VAL A 18 -13.74 10.38 -26.58
C VAL A 18 -13.05 9.70 -25.39
N ILE A 19 -13.44 8.47 -25.05
CA ILE A 19 -12.78 7.69 -23.98
C ILE A 19 -11.29 7.49 -24.30
N SER A 20 -10.96 7.10 -25.53
CA SER A 20 -9.56 6.91 -25.95
C SER A 20 -8.75 8.20 -25.84
N VAL A 21 -9.31 9.35 -26.29
CA VAL A 21 -8.66 10.65 -26.18
C VAL A 21 -8.43 11.06 -24.72
N VAL A 22 -9.39 10.79 -23.83
CA VAL A 22 -9.23 11.06 -22.38
C VAL A 22 -8.12 10.20 -21.79
N ILE A 23 -8.09 8.89 -22.07
CA ILE A 23 -7.06 7.98 -21.57
C ILE A 23 -5.68 8.37 -22.13
N PHE A 24 -5.59 8.71 -23.41
CA PHE A 24 -4.36 9.19 -24.03
C PHE A 24 -3.87 10.50 -23.38
N SER A 25 -4.76 11.47 -23.19
CA SER A 25 -4.44 12.75 -22.55
C SER A 25 -3.99 12.55 -21.11
N PHE A 26 -4.62 11.61 -20.39
CA PHE A 26 -4.20 11.21 -19.04
C PHE A 26 -2.77 10.64 -19.05
N GLN A 27 -2.45 9.75 -19.98
CA GLN A 27 -1.12 9.15 -20.10
C GLN A 27 -0.05 10.19 -20.49
N MET A 28 -0.38 11.12 -21.39
CA MET A 28 0.52 12.24 -21.72
C MET A 28 0.73 13.18 -20.53
N GLY A 29 -0.33 13.46 -19.77
CA GLY A 29 -0.28 14.22 -18.53
C GLY A 29 0.62 13.53 -17.49
N TYR A 30 0.49 12.21 -17.34
CA TYR A 30 1.39 11.41 -16.50
C TYR A 30 2.86 11.58 -16.91
N LEU A 31 3.20 11.42 -18.19
CA LEU A 31 4.59 11.55 -18.66
C LEU A 31 5.15 12.94 -18.34
N PHE A 32 4.35 13.99 -18.51
CA PHE A 32 4.74 15.36 -18.17
C PHE A 32 4.97 15.55 -16.67
N ILE A 33 4.05 15.08 -15.83
CA ILE A 33 4.15 15.20 -14.36
C ILE A 33 5.31 14.34 -13.84
N SER A 34 5.46 13.11 -14.34
CA SER A 34 6.55 12.19 -13.99
C SER A 34 7.92 12.81 -14.25
N ALA A 35 8.12 13.37 -15.46
CA ALA A 35 9.36 14.06 -15.82
C ALA A 35 9.69 15.26 -14.92
N LYS A 36 8.67 16.03 -14.52
CA LYS A 36 8.87 17.26 -13.72
C LYS A 36 9.02 16.99 -12.22
N TYR A 37 8.28 16.01 -11.70
CA TYR A 37 8.06 15.84 -10.27
C TYR A 37 8.61 14.52 -9.72
N GLN A 38 9.26 13.70 -10.54
CA GLN A 38 9.80 12.39 -10.16
C GLN A 38 8.71 11.52 -9.49
N VAL A 39 7.49 11.62 -10.03
CA VAL A 39 6.37 10.76 -9.62
C VAL A 39 6.30 9.57 -10.56
N GLU A 40 5.88 8.45 -10.00
CA GLU A 40 5.64 7.22 -10.73
C GLU A 40 4.21 6.76 -10.49
N TYR A 41 3.72 5.86 -11.32
CA TYR A 41 2.53 5.11 -10.95
C TYR A 41 2.77 4.32 -9.67
N ILE A 42 1.72 4.21 -8.86
CA ILE A 42 1.71 3.40 -7.65
C ILE A 42 1.96 1.92 -7.93
N ASP A 43 1.68 1.50 -9.16
CA ASP A 43 2.00 0.19 -9.68
C ASP A 43 2.54 0.37 -11.11
N ASN A 44 3.76 -0.10 -11.35
CA ASN A 44 4.40 0.03 -12.68
C ASN A 44 3.58 -0.61 -13.79
N ARG A 45 2.76 -1.62 -13.47
CA ARG A 45 1.88 -2.31 -14.42
C ARG A 45 0.84 -1.38 -15.02
N LEU A 46 0.41 -0.34 -14.29
CA LEU A 46 -0.61 0.61 -14.75
C LEU A 46 -0.17 1.34 -16.03
N PHE A 47 1.13 1.64 -16.18
CA PHE A 47 1.64 2.31 -17.37
C PHE A 47 1.26 1.55 -18.65
N TYR A 48 1.50 0.24 -18.66
CA TYR A 48 1.24 -0.62 -19.82
C TYR A 48 -0.24 -0.95 -19.97
N ILE A 49 -0.97 -1.15 -18.86
CA ILE A 49 -2.42 -1.41 -18.88
C ILE A 49 -3.17 -0.22 -19.48
N ILE A 50 -2.82 1.01 -19.08
CA ILE A 50 -3.42 2.25 -19.61
C ILE A 50 -3.15 2.37 -21.10
N ASN A 51 -1.92 2.10 -21.56
CA ASN A 51 -1.58 2.10 -22.99
C ASN A 51 -2.42 1.08 -23.78
N ILE A 52 -2.54 -0.16 -23.28
CA ILE A 52 -3.33 -1.22 -23.92
C ILE A 52 -4.80 -0.80 -24.00
N LEU A 53 -5.39 -0.29 -22.91
CA LEU A 53 -6.77 0.19 -22.89
C LEU A 53 -6.99 1.31 -23.91
N CYS A 54 -6.07 2.27 -23.98
CA CYS A 54 -6.12 3.36 -24.96
C CYS A 54 -6.22 2.82 -26.40
N ILE A 55 -5.39 1.83 -26.74
CA ILE A 55 -5.37 1.19 -28.07
C ILE A 55 -6.67 0.43 -28.34
N LEU A 56 -7.17 -0.32 -27.35
CA LEU A 56 -8.41 -1.09 -27.47
C LEU A 56 -9.62 -0.17 -27.74
N PHE A 57 -9.71 0.97 -27.07
CA PHE A 57 -10.77 1.96 -27.31
C PHE A 57 -10.63 2.69 -28.66
N LEU A 58 -9.40 2.91 -29.13
CA LEU A 58 -9.15 3.57 -30.41
C LEU A 58 -9.43 2.67 -31.62
N THR A 59 -9.21 1.37 -31.48
CA THR A 59 -9.24 0.41 -32.61
C THR A 59 -10.60 0.36 -33.34
N PRO A 60 -11.76 0.24 -32.65
CA PRO A 60 -13.07 0.26 -33.32
C PRO A 60 -13.31 1.53 -34.14
N VAL A 61 -12.82 2.69 -33.66
CA VAL A 61 -12.96 3.99 -34.33
C VAL A 61 -12.21 3.98 -35.65
N ILE A 62 -10.94 3.56 -35.63
CA ILE A 62 -10.10 3.46 -36.84
C ILE A 62 -10.73 2.50 -37.85
N LEU A 63 -11.22 1.34 -37.39
CA LEU A 63 -11.83 0.33 -38.24
C LEU A 63 -13.14 0.78 -38.90
N LEU A 64 -13.85 1.76 -38.34
CA LEU A 64 -15.02 2.36 -38.97
C LEU A 64 -14.66 3.35 -40.09
N LEU A 65 -13.49 4.01 -40.00
CA LEU A 65 -13.07 5.08 -40.91
C LEU A 65 -12.29 4.58 -42.13
N VAL A 66 -11.66 3.41 -42.06
CA VAL A 66 -10.72 2.94 -43.10
C VAL A 66 -11.29 1.88 -44.05
N THR A 67 -10.71 1.76 -45.25
CA THR A 67 -11.14 0.78 -46.28
C THR A 67 -10.69 -0.64 -45.94
N LYS A 68 -11.30 -1.67 -46.57
CA LYS A 68 -11.03 -3.10 -46.27
C LYS A 68 -9.53 -3.48 -46.28
N LYS A 69 -8.74 -2.97 -47.22
CA LYS A 69 -7.29 -3.24 -47.29
C LYS A 69 -6.52 -2.58 -46.13
N ILE A 70 -6.88 -1.34 -45.79
CA ILE A 70 -6.27 -0.59 -44.68
C ILE A 70 -6.68 -1.20 -43.34
N LYS A 71 -7.90 -1.73 -43.19
CA LYS A 71 -8.33 -2.42 -41.95
C LYS A 71 -7.40 -3.56 -41.56
N VAL A 72 -6.99 -4.40 -42.52
CA VAL A 72 -6.07 -5.52 -42.25
C VAL A 72 -4.72 -5.01 -41.76
N LEU A 73 -4.19 -3.96 -42.40
CA LEU A 73 -2.93 -3.33 -41.98
C LEU A 73 -3.06 -2.69 -40.58
N SER A 74 -4.15 -1.96 -40.31
CA SER A 74 -4.41 -1.34 -39.01
C SER A 74 -4.50 -2.38 -37.89
N ILE A 75 -5.18 -3.51 -38.12
CA ILE A 75 -5.26 -4.61 -37.14
C ILE A 75 -3.87 -5.17 -36.86
N SER A 76 -3.06 -5.40 -37.90
CA SER A 76 -1.69 -5.90 -37.73
C SER A 76 -0.83 -4.96 -36.86
N ILE A 77 -0.92 -3.65 -37.08
CA ILE A 77 -0.23 -2.64 -36.28
C ILE A 77 -0.72 -2.65 -34.83
N VAL A 78 -2.04 -2.68 -34.62
CA VAL A 78 -2.64 -2.74 -33.28
C VAL A 78 -2.15 -3.97 -32.50
N VAL A 79 -2.15 -5.14 -33.14
CA VAL A 79 -1.66 -6.39 -32.53
C VAL A 79 -0.20 -6.24 -32.12
N MET A 80 0.66 -5.72 -33.01
CA MET A 80 2.08 -5.49 -32.72
C MET A 80 2.26 -4.58 -31.49
N PHE A 81 1.52 -3.47 -31.39
CA PHE A 81 1.62 -2.55 -30.25
C PHE A 81 1.12 -3.16 -28.94
N ILE A 82 0.02 -3.93 -28.98
CA ILE A 82 -0.48 -4.65 -27.80
C ILE A 82 0.55 -5.68 -27.35
N THR A 83 1.09 -6.49 -28.28
CA THR A 83 2.13 -7.48 -27.97
C THR A 83 3.36 -6.83 -27.35
N ALA A 84 3.82 -5.70 -27.87
CA ALA A 84 4.96 -4.96 -27.31
C ALA A 84 4.67 -4.47 -25.88
N ASN A 85 3.49 -3.91 -25.60
CA ASN A 85 3.12 -3.47 -24.25
C ASN A 85 2.97 -4.65 -23.27
N VAL A 86 2.41 -5.77 -23.73
CA VAL A 86 2.32 -6.99 -22.91
C VAL A 86 3.71 -7.54 -22.60
N PHE A 87 4.62 -7.57 -23.58
CA PHE A 87 6.00 -7.99 -23.36
C PHE A 87 6.70 -7.08 -22.34
N MET A 88 6.59 -5.76 -22.50
CA MET A 88 7.16 -4.80 -21.55
C MET A 88 6.55 -4.91 -20.15
N LEU A 89 5.24 -5.15 -20.05
CA LEU A 89 4.56 -5.39 -18.77
C LEU A 89 5.15 -6.62 -18.04
N VAL A 90 5.32 -7.73 -18.75
CA VAL A 90 5.89 -8.96 -18.19
C VAL A 90 7.35 -8.76 -17.80
N SER A 91 8.15 -8.17 -18.68
CA SER A 91 9.57 -7.90 -18.42
C SER A 91 9.76 -6.94 -17.23
N SER A 92 8.98 -5.86 -17.17
CA SER A 92 9.01 -4.93 -16.03
C SER A 92 8.67 -5.63 -14.72
N ASN A 93 7.69 -6.54 -14.72
CA ASN A 93 7.30 -7.28 -13.51
C ASN A 93 8.29 -8.38 -13.11
N GLN A 94 9.20 -8.79 -14.02
CA GLN A 94 10.32 -9.67 -13.69
C GLN A 94 11.49 -8.92 -13.06
N ILE A 95 11.65 -7.64 -13.38
CA ILE A 95 12.71 -6.78 -12.81
C ILE A 95 12.23 -6.17 -11.49
N VAL A 96 10.97 -5.71 -11.45
CA VAL A 96 10.38 -5.03 -10.30
C VAL A 96 9.09 -5.72 -9.88
N LYS A 97 9.09 -6.32 -8.69
CA LYS A 97 7.89 -6.84 -8.06
C LYS A 97 7.15 -5.70 -7.36
N ASN A 98 5.87 -5.52 -7.70
CA ASN A 98 5.02 -4.49 -7.13
C ASN A 98 4.14 -5.12 -6.03
N ILE A 99 4.27 -4.63 -4.80
CA ILE A 99 3.47 -5.02 -3.64
C ILE A 99 2.53 -3.87 -3.35
N THR A 100 1.27 -4.03 -3.75
CA THR A 100 0.25 -3.00 -3.61
C THR A 100 -0.96 -3.51 -2.85
N SER A 101 -1.48 -2.72 -1.91
CA SER A 101 -2.69 -3.04 -1.17
C SER A 101 -3.51 -1.78 -0.91
N ILE A 102 -4.83 -1.87 -1.03
CA ILE A 102 -5.77 -0.76 -0.83
C ILE A 102 -6.33 -0.85 0.59
N SER A 103 -6.45 0.28 1.28
CA SER A 103 -7.02 0.34 2.62
C SER A 103 -8.49 -0.09 2.63
N PRO A 104 -9.02 -0.59 3.77
CA PRO A 104 -10.42 -1.00 3.86
C PRO A 104 -11.42 0.10 3.49
N ASN A 105 -11.12 1.36 3.81
CA ASN A 105 -11.93 2.53 3.45
C ASN A 105 -11.60 3.15 2.06
N TRP A 106 -10.70 2.54 1.29
CA TRP A 106 -10.30 2.97 -0.06
C TRP A 106 -9.60 4.34 -0.15
N LYS A 107 -9.22 4.95 0.98
CA LYS A 107 -8.56 6.26 1.00
C LYS A 107 -7.05 6.19 0.84
N HIS A 108 -6.44 5.05 1.16
CA HIS A 108 -5.00 4.87 1.16
C HIS A 108 -4.60 3.65 0.35
N VAL A 109 -3.38 3.70 -0.20
CA VAL A 109 -2.80 2.59 -0.94
C VAL A 109 -1.36 2.43 -0.48
N LEU A 110 -1.05 1.24 0.04
CA LEU A 110 0.31 0.79 0.27
C LEU A 110 0.94 0.42 -1.07
N SER A 111 2.16 0.89 -1.30
CA SER A 111 2.95 0.57 -2.47
C SER A 111 4.41 0.36 -2.11
N ILE A 112 4.89 -0.84 -2.32
CA ILE A 112 6.32 -1.19 -2.22
C ILE A 112 6.75 -1.75 -3.58
N LYS A 113 7.91 -1.31 -4.04
CA LYS A 113 8.54 -1.84 -5.26
C LYS A 113 9.84 -2.51 -4.85
N GLU A 114 9.94 -3.79 -5.14
CA GLU A 114 11.13 -4.61 -4.88
C GLU A 114 11.86 -4.86 -6.20
N ASN A 115 13.16 -4.60 -6.23
CA ASN A 115 14.04 -5.07 -7.29
C ASN A 115 14.32 -6.57 -7.08
N VAL A 116 13.88 -7.40 -8.03
CA VAL A 116 13.94 -8.87 -7.92
C VAL A 116 15.38 -9.39 -7.95
N GLU A 117 16.32 -8.67 -8.55
CA GLU A 117 17.73 -9.09 -8.67
C GLU A 117 18.46 -8.99 -7.34
N ASN A 118 18.33 -7.85 -6.66
CA ASN A 118 19.08 -7.55 -5.44
C ASN A 118 18.22 -7.57 -4.18
N GLY A 119 16.91 -7.77 -4.27
CA GLY A 119 15.99 -7.79 -3.13
C GLY A 119 15.77 -6.43 -2.47
N GLU A 120 16.26 -5.34 -3.06
CA GLU A 120 16.05 -4.00 -2.51
C GLU A 120 14.59 -3.57 -2.66
N ALA A 121 13.95 -3.23 -1.54
CA ALA A 121 12.57 -2.78 -1.53
C ALA A 121 12.47 -1.29 -1.16
N MET A 122 11.63 -0.56 -1.89
CA MET A 122 11.39 0.87 -1.70
C MET A 122 9.90 1.09 -1.44
N TYR A 123 9.58 1.77 -0.34
CA TYR A 123 8.23 2.24 -0.06
C TYR A 123 7.94 3.54 -0.81
N TYR A 124 6.77 3.56 -1.45
CA TYR A 124 6.27 4.71 -2.19
C TYR A 124 5.06 5.29 -1.46
N ARG A 125 5.11 6.61 -1.22
CA ARG A 125 4.00 7.35 -0.64
C ARG A 125 3.11 7.90 -1.74
N ASN A 126 1.82 7.60 -1.64
CA ASN A 126 0.80 8.20 -2.49
C ASN A 126 0.64 9.69 -2.15
N TYR A 127 0.75 10.55 -3.17
CA TYR A 127 0.45 11.99 -3.06
C TYR A 127 -0.74 12.39 -3.93
N TYR A 128 -1.03 11.64 -5.01
CA TYR A 128 -2.08 11.96 -5.98
C TYR A 128 -2.75 10.69 -6.52
N SER A 129 -3.67 10.10 -5.75
CA SER A 129 -4.50 8.95 -6.13
C SER A 129 -3.71 7.72 -6.65
N ILE A 130 -3.37 7.67 -7.94
CA ILE A 130 -2.62 6.56 -8.55
C ILE A 130 -1.13 6.87 -8.77
N LEU A 131 -0.67 8.05 -8.34
CA LEU A 131 0.71 8.49 -8.42
C LEU A 131 1.36 8.51 -7.04
N ALA A 132 2.57 7.98 -6.98
CA ALA A 132 3.35 7.89 -5.77
C ALA A 132 4.80 8.35 -6.01
N ARG A 133 5.50 8.69 -4.92
CA ARG A 133 6.95 8.96 -4.95
C ARG A 133 7.66 8.04 -3.99
N ALA A 134 8.89 7.68 -4.32
CA ALA A 134 9.78 6.98 -3.39
C ALA A 134 9.90 7.82 -2.11
N LYS A 135 9.70 7.17 -0.96
CA LYS A 135 9.76 7.81 0.35
C LYS A 135 10.92 7.26 1.16
N GLU A 136 10.98 5.94 1.32
CA GLU A 136 12.00 5.30 2.15
C GLU A 136 12.33 3.90 1.65
N ARG A 137 13.61 3.55 1.71
CA ARG A 137 14.10 2.21 1.42
C ARG A 137 13.85 1.33 2.65
N LEU A 138 13.37 0.11 2.43
CA LEU A 138 13.30 -0.88 3.50
C LEU A 138 14.73 -1.25 3.94
N PRO A 139 14.99 -1.37 5.24
CA PRO A 139 16.36 -1.48 5.76
C PRO A 139 17.07 -2.77 5.36
N PHE A 140 16.33 -3.82 5.03
CA PHE A 140 16.87 -5.14 4.72
C PHE A 140 16.44 -5.61 3.33
N GLU A 141 17.36 -6.28 2.63
CA GLU A 141 17.07 -6.95 1.37
C GLU A 141 16.11 -8.13 1.58
N THR A 142 15.11 -8.24 0.72
CA THR A 142 14.02 -9.20 0.86
C THR A 142 14.21 -10.41 -0.05
N THR A 143 13.56 -11.53 0.29
CA THR A 143 13.45 -12.70 -0.60
C THR A 143 12.26 -12.60 -1.57
N GLY A 144 11.53 -11.49 -1.51
CA GLY A 144 10.29 -11.27 -2.26
C GLY A 144 9.04 -11.83 -1.60
N GLU A 145 9.13 -12.44 -0.43
CA GLU A 145 7.96 -12.90 0.33
C GLU A 145 7.43 -11.77 1.22
N PHE A 146 6.24 -11.27 0.90
CA PHE A 146 5.55 -10.20 1.63
C PHE A 146 4.16 -10.65 2.05
N HIS A 147 3.80 -10.36 3.29
CA HIS A 147 2.45 -10.43 3.82
C HIS A 147 1.99 -9.02 4.21
N VAL A 148 0.86 -8.57 3.67
CA VAL A 148 0.32 -7.23 3.96
C VAL A 148 -0.99 -7.36 4.72
N LYS A 149 -1.07 -6.71 5.88
CA LYS A 149 -2.28 -6.61 6.68
C LYS A 149 -2.58 -5.16 7.04
N TRP A 150 -3.83 -4.72 6.83
CA TRP A 150 -4.29 -3.45 7.35
C TRP A 150 -4.75 -3.63 8.80
N LEU A 151 -4.06 -2.96 9.74
CA LEU A 151 -4.37 -2.99 11.18
C LEU A 151 -5.51 -2.01 11.54
N ALA A 152 -5.63 -0.94 10.75
CA ALA A 152 -6.71 0.03 10.76
C ALA A 152 -6.91 0.57 9.34
N ASN A 153 -7.85 1.50 9.12
CA ASN A 153 -8.03 2.11 7.80
C ASN A 153 -6.79 2.86 7.28
N ASP A 154 -5.88 3.26 8.17
CA ASP A 154 -4.73 4.10 7.87
C ASP A 154 -3.40 3.53 8.39
N ILE A 155 -3.37 2.23 8.71
CA ILE A 155 -2.17 1.53 9.20
C ILE A 155 -2.03 0.20 8.44
N ALA A 156 -0.98 0.07 7.63
CA ALA A 156 -0.65 -1.15 6.91
C ALA A 156 0.63 -1.77 7.47
N ALA A 157 0.55 -2.96 8.05
CA ALA A 157 1.69 -3.78 8.41
C ALA A 157 2.14 -4.62 7.21
N VAL A 158 3.43 -4.56 6.92
CA VAL A 158 4.07 -5.35 5.87
C VAL A 158 5.10 -6.25 6.53
N THR A 159 4.76 -7.52 6.72
CA THR A 159 5.71 -8.54 7.17
C THR A 159 6.45 -9.08 5.96
N TYR A 160 7.76 -9.17 6.04
CA TYR A 160 8.57 -9.71 4.95
C TYR A 160 9.77 -10.50 5.48
N LYS A 161 10.26 -11.40 4.63
CA LYS A 161 11.42 -12.21 4.93
C LYS A 161 12.67 -11.60 4.29
N THR A 162 13.73 -11.48 5.07
CA THR A 162 15.01 -11.00 4.56
C THR A 162 15.81 -12.13 3.90
N LYS A 163 16.80 -11.78 3.09
CA LYS A 163 17.76 -12.77 2.56
C LYS A 163 18.53 -13.54 3.63
N GLU A 164 18.67 -12.94 4.82
CA GLU A 164 19.26 -13.58 6.01
C GLU A 164 18.28 -14.49 6.75
N ASN A 165 17.09 -14.72 6.18
CA ASN A 165 16.06 -15.60 6.71
C ASN A 165 15.45 -15.08 8.04
N THR A 166 15.52 -13.78 8.29
CA THR A 166 14.90 -13.11 9.43
C THR A 166 13.55 -12.49 9.06
N ILE A 167 12.64 -12.37 10.03
CA ILE A 167 11.35 -11.70 9.84
C ILE A 167 11.48 -10.22 10.21
N GLN A 168 11.00 -9.36 9.30
CA GLN A 168 10.97 -7.92 9.48
C GLN A 168 9.57 -7.39 9.21
N GLN A 169 9.25 -6.27 9.84
CA GLN A 169 8.02 -5.53 9.56
C GLN A 169 8.31 -4.09 9.18
N PHE A 170 7.62 -3.63 8.15
CA PHE A 170 7.53 -2.23 7.79
C PHE A 170 6.08 -1.77 7.96
N ILE A 171 5.86 -0.62 8.61
CA ILE A 171 4.51 -0.10 8.85
C ILE A 171 4.27 1.18 8.04
N GLY A 172 3.32 1.13 7.11
CA GLY A 172 2.82 2.29 6.39
C GLY A 172 1.73 3.00 7.18
N THR A 173 2.00 4.21 7.67
CA THR A 173 1.07 5.00 8.50
C THR A 173 0.54 6.23 7.74
N TYR A 174 -0.78 6.39 7.65
CA TYR A 174 -1.43 7.37 6.76
C TYR A 174 -2.19 8.50 7.44
N GLY A 175 -2.48 8.39 8.73
CA GLY A 175 -3.17 9.42 9.53
C GLY A 175 -2.41 9.81 10.79
N GLU A 176 -3.14 10.43 11.72
CA GLU A 176 -2.70 10.80 13.06
C GLU A 176 -3.87 10.61 14.05
N ARG A 177 -3.58 10.54 15.36
CA ARG A 177 -4.59 10.54 16.44
C ARG A 177 -4.58 11.81 17.29
N GLY A 178 -3.59 12.68 17.08
CA GLY A 178 -3.49 13.98 17.72
C GLY A 178 -4.29 15.07 17.00
N SER A 179 -4.28 16.28 17.57
CA SER A 179 -4.99 17.47 17.06
C SER A 179 -4.28 18.20 15.91
N GLY A 180 -3.27 17.58 15.28
CA GLY A 180 -2.44 18.17 14.24
C GLY A 180 -1.47 19.23 14.79
N GLY A 181 -0.17 18.97 14.71
CA GLY A 181 0.88 19.96 15.01
C GLY A 181 1.98 19.53 15.99
N SER A 182 1.82 18.40 16.68
CA SER A 182 2.82 17.86 17.62
C SER A 182 3.11 16.40 17.32
N TYR A 183 4.40 16.08 17.16
CA TYR A 183 4.87 14.70 17.06
C TYR A 183 4.86 14.06 18.45
N TYR A 184 4.33 12.85 18.56
CA TYR A 184 4.27 12.09 19.81
C TYR A 184 4.82 10.67 19.61
N TYR A 185 5.17 10.04 20.73
CA TYR A 185 5.72 8.69 20.76
C TYR A 185 4.62 7.70 21.12
N VAL A 186 4.26 6.82 20.17
CA VAL A 186 3.17 5.85 20.36
C VAL A 186 3.34 5.05 21.64
N ALA A 187 4.56 4.61 21.95
CA ALA A 187 4.81 3.83 23.15
C ALA A 187 4.61 4.62 24.45
N ALA A 188 4.81 5.94 24.44
CA ALA A 188 4.49 6.79 25.58
C ALA A 188 2.97 6.97 25.74
N GLU A 189 2.24 7.11 24.63
CA GLU A 189 0.78 7.26 24.64
C GLU A 189 0.05 5.99 25.13
N ILE A 190 0.67 4.82 24.99
CA ILE A 190 0.09 3.54 25.45
C ILE A 190 0.58 3.12 26.84
N HIS A 191 1.19 4.03 27.62
CA HIS A 191 1.62 3.71 28.98
C HIS A 191 0.45 3.14 29.82
N GLY A 192 0.74 2.09 30.60
CA GLY A 192 -0.25 1.36 31.40
C GLY A 192 -0.53 -0.05 30.88
N HIS A 193 -1.66 -0.62 31.33
CA HIS A 193 -2.04 -2.01 31.06
C HIS A 193 -3.19 -2.09 30.05
N TRP A 194 -3.00 -2.90 29.02
CA TRP A 194 -3.97 -3.15 27.96
C TRP A 194 -4.28 -4.64 27.88
N GLN A 195 -5.56 -4.98 27.95
CA GLN A 195 -6.01 -6.37 28.03
C GLN A 195 -6.81 -6.78 26.79
N GLY A 196 -6.49 -7.96 26.27
CA GLY A 196 -7.23 -8.67 25.23
C GLY A 196 -7.81 -9.98 25.76
N GLU A 197 -8.31 -10.84 24.88
CA GLU A 197 -8.90 -12.13 25.30
C GLU A 197 -7.86 -13.11 25.87
N ASN A 198 -6.68 -13.21 25.24
CA ASN A 198 -5.62 -14.14 25.62
C ASN A 198 -4.21 -13.51 25.58
N ILE A 199 -4.16 -12.18 25.49
CA ILE A 199 -2.92 -11.42 25.37
C ILE A 199 -3.07 -10.09 26.11
N ASP A 200 -2.09 -9.79 26.94
CA ASP A 200 -1.98 -8.52 27.64
C ASP A 200 -0.72 -7.77 27.17
N VAL A 201 -0.80 -6.45 27.16
CA VAL A 201 0.31 -5.55 26.86
C VAL A 201 0.46 -4.56 28.00
N ILE A 202 1.64 -4.52 28.61
CA ILE A 202 1.98 -3.58 29.67
C ILE A 202 3.09 -2.69 29.14
N SER A 203 2.85 -1.38 29.07
CA SER A 203 3.88 -0.41 28.73
C SER A 203 4.24 0.42 29.95
N ASP A 204 5.51 0.38 30.35
CA ASP A 204 6.00 1.03 31.56
C ASP A 204 7.39 1.66 31.34
N THR A 205 8.12 1.95 32.40
CA THR A 205 9.44 2.57 32.31
C THR A 205 10.52 1.66 31.74
N GLU A 206 10.36 0.33 31.82
CA GLU A 206 11.34 -0.64 31.33
C GLU A 206 11.15 -0.91 29.83
N GLY A 207 9.92 -0.83 29.33
CA GLY A 207 9.62 -0.97 27.91
C GLY A 207 8.17 -1.40 27.68
N ILE A 208 7.99 -2.35 26.76
CA ILE A 208 6.69 -2.97 26.47
C ILE A 208 6.79 -4.46 26.76
N THR A 209 5.99 -4.95 27.69
CA THR A 209 5.83 -6.37 28.00
C THR A 209 4.59 -6.92 27.30
N VAL A 210 4.75 -8.03 26.58
CA VAL A 210 3.65 -8.79 25.98
C VAL A 210 3.49 -10.10 26.75
N ILE A 211 2.28 -10.38 27.24
CA ILE A 211 1.93 -11.60 27.94
C ILE A 211 0.90 -12.36 27.10
N LYS A 212 1.31 -13.42 26.40
CA LYS A 212 0.42 -14.25 25.56
C LYS A 212 0.41 -15.68 26.07
N ASP A 213 -0.78 -16.21 26.38
CA ASP A 213 -0.96 -17.59 26.86
C ASP A 213 -0.02 -17.97 28.05
N GLY A 214 0.20 -17.02 28.97
CA GLY A 214 1.07 -17.18 30.15
C GLY A 214 2.58 -17.04 29.88
N LYS A 215 3.00 -16.82 28.63
CA LYS A 215 4.39 -16.50 28.29
C LYS A 215 4.58 -14.99 28.31
N THR A 216 5.61 -14.54 29.01
CA THR A 216 5.93 -13.12 29.17
C THR A 216 7.18 -12.79 28.36
N GLU A 217 7.10 -11.75 27.54
CA GLU A 217 8.23 -11.23 26.76
C GLU A 217 8.34 -9.72 26.95
N LEU A 218 9.45 -9.27 27.54
CA LEU A 218 9.81 -7.85 27.65
C LEU A 218 10.58 -7.41 26.41
N PHE A 219 10.19 -6.27 25.87
CA PHE A 219 10.88 -5.55 24.79
C PHE A 219 11.37 -4.22 25.36
N GLU A 220 12.69 -4.09 25.52
CA GLU A 220 13.30 -2.87 26.02
C GLU A 220 13.14 -1.72 25.01
N TRP A 221 13.26 -0.48 25.47
CA TRP A 221 13.12 0.70 24.61
C TRP A 221 14.01 0.70 23.35
N ASN A 222 15.21 0.12 23.43
CA ASN A 222 16.13 0.01 22.29
C ASN A 222 15.67 -1.00 21.23
N ASP A 223 14.80 -1.93 21.61
CA ASP A 223 14.23 -2.96 20.75
C ASP A 223 12.88 -2.55 20.14
N ILE A 224 12.43 -1.33 20.42
CA ILE A 224 11.16 -0.78 19.94
C ILE A 224 11.42 0.22 18.82
N GLN A 225 10.89 -0.06 17.64
CA GLN A 225 11.01 0.82 16.48
C GLN A 225 9.69 1.55 16.21
N GLN A 226 9.73 2.89 16.25
CA GLN A 226 8.56 3.71 15.92
C GLN A 226 8.33 3.85 14.41
N PHE A 227 7.07 3.79 14.00
CA PHE A 227 6.62 4.06 12.63
C PHE A 227 5.57 5.17 12.60
N GLY A 228 6.04 6.39 12.32
CA GLY A 228 5.21 7.60 12.40
C GLY A 228 4.56 7.73 13.77
N THR A 229 3.33 8.23 13.81
CA THR A 229 2.60 8.50 15.05
C THR A 229 1.50 7.48 15.35
N LEU A 230 1.52 6.32 14.68
CA LEU A 230 0.40 5.35 14.78
C LEU A 230 0.81 3.94 15.21
N ALA A 231 2.08 3.56 15.07
CA ALA A 231 2.52 2.21 15.41
C ALA A 231 3.97 2.13 15.89
N VAL A 232 4.26 1.06 16.62
CA VAL A 232 5.61 0.60 16.97
C VAL A 232 5.76 -0.88 16.66
N VAL A 233 6.95 -1.29 16.23
CA VAL A 233 7.34 -2.69 16.06
C VAL A 233 8.25 -3.07 17.21
N LEU A 234 7.90 -4.14 17.91
CA LEU A 234 8.68 -4.74 18.99
C LEU A 234 9.59 -5.81 18.39
N LYS A 235 10.90 -5.68 18.62
CA LYS A 235 11.91 -6.56 18.04
C LYS A 235 12.61 -7.41 19.08
N LYS A 236 13.08 -8.58 18.68
CA LYS A 236 13.93 -9.43 19.51
C LYS A 236 15.01 -10.01 18.65
N ASN A 237 16.27 -9.87 19.08
CA ASN A 237 17.43 -10.28 18.28
C ASN A 237 17.41 -9.66 16.87
N ASN A 238 17.00 -8.39 16.76
CA ASN A 238 16.82 -7.65 15.50
C ASN A 238 15.70 -8.19 14.57
N GLU A 239 14.87 -9.14 15.00
CA GLU A 239 13.70 -9.62 14.24
C GLU A 239 12.41 -9.00 14.77
N ALA A 240 11.46 -8.69 13.88
CA ALA A 240 10.13 -8.23 14.29
C ALA A 240 9.34 -9.39 14.92
N VAL A 241 8.73 -9.15 16.09
CA VAL A 241 7.90 -10.14 16.79
C VAL A 241 6.45 -9.66 16.89
N TRP A 242 6.24 -8.40 17.27
CA TRP A 242 4.92 -7.81 17.43
C TRP A 242 4.88 -6.40 16.83
N THR A 243 3.71 -5.98 16.36
CA THR A 243 3.39 -4.57 16.12
C THR A 243 2.29 -4.16 17.08
N VAL A 244 2.46 -3.03 17.76
CA VAL A 244 1.40 -2.36 18.53
C VAL A 244 0.99 -1.10 17.78
N SER A 245 -0.31 -0.88 17.61
CA SER A 245 -0.86 0.21 16.82
C SER A 245 -2.06 0.88 17.49
N LEU A 246 -2.26 2.17 17.20
CA LEU A 246 -3.36 2.98 17.73
C LEU A 246 -4.60 2.86 16.82
N ASN A 247 -5.71 2.35 17.36
CA ASN A 247 -6.94 2.21 16.59
C ASN A 247 -7.55 3.59 16.27
N GLU A 248 -8.50 3.64 15.35
CA GLU A 248 -9.14 4.88 14.89
C GLU A 248 -9.86 5.65 15.99
N ASN A 249 -10.31 4.95 17.04
CA ASN A 249 -10.97 5.55 18.19
C ASN A 249 -10.00 5.98 19.31
N PHE A 250 -8.69 5.81 19.13
CA PHE A 250 -7.69 6.25 20.10
C PHE A 250 -7.57 7.77 20.05
N GLU A 251 -7.70 8.41 21.21
CA GLU A 251 -7.57 9.86 21.34
C GLU A 251 -6.31 10.23 22.11
N ILE A 252 -5.58 11.22 21.61
CA ILE A 252 -4.40 11.74 22.29
C ILE A 252 -4.76 13.02 23.01
N HIS A 253 -4.36 13.07 24.27
CA HIS A 253 -4.62 14.19 25.15
C HIS A 253 -3.29 14.83 25.55
N SER A 254 -3.17 16.14 25.34
CA SER A 254 -2.02 16.91 25.83
C SER A 254 -1.99 17.03 27.36
N ASP A 255 -3.10 16.71 28.02
CA ASP A 255 -3.28 16.77 29.46
C ASP A 255 -3.26 15.34 30.03
N ALA A 256 -2.18 15.01 30.74
CA ALA A 256 -1.96 13.71 31.34
C ALA A 256 -2.96 13.35 32.45
N SER A 257 -3.79 14.30 32.91
CA SER A 257 -4.86 14.01 33.88
C SER A 257 -6.12 13.43 33.22
N LYS A 258 -6.22 13.47 31.89
CA LYS A 258 -7.35 12.88 31.16
C LYS A 258 -7.19 11.37 31.07
N ALA A 259 -8.31 10.68 31.21
CA ALA A 259 -8.35 9.24 31.03
C ALA A 259 -7.94 8.84 29.61
N THR A 260 -7.24 7.71 29.50
CA THR A 260 -6.94 7.08 28.22
C THR A 260 -8.24 6.69 27.52
N VAL A 261 -8.43 7.14 26.28
CA VAL A 261 -9.63 6.85 25.48
C VAL A 261 -9.25 6.09 24.22
N GLY A 262 -10.04 5.04 23.95
CA GLY A 262 -9.92 4.21 22.76
C GLY A 262 -9.15 2.92 23.01
N ASN A 263 -8.80 2.25 21.92
CA ASN A 263 -8.21 0.92 21.94
C ASN A 263 -6.88 0.91 21.18
N ILE A 264 -6.04 -0.07 21.50
CA ILE A 264 -4.88 -0.40 20.68
C ILE A 264 -5.10 -1.75 20.00
N SER A 265 -4.28 -2.06 19.00
CA SER A 265 -4.22 -3.40 18.40
C SER A 265 -2.80 -3.94 18.48
N ILE A 266 -2.68 -5.21 18.85
CA ILE A 266 -1.43 -5.97 18.76
C ILE A 266 -1.51 -6.97 17.59
N TYR A 267 -0.43 -7.10 16.83
CA TYR A 267 -0.36 -7.93 15.64
C TYR A 267 0.95 -8.71 15.59
N GLU A 268 0.89 -10.02 15.41
CA GLU A 268 2.07 -10.89 15.36
C GLU A 268 2.79 -10.75 14.02
N ALA A 269 4.11 -10.58 14.07
CA ALA A 269 4.96 -10.49 12.91
C ALA A 269 5.21 -11.88 12.30
N THR A 270 4.29 -12.32 11.46
CA THR A 270 4.39 -13.59 10.73
C THR A 270 3.99 -13.43 9.27
N LEU A 271 4.45 -14.37 8.43
CA LEU A 271 4.00 -14.53 7.04
C LEU A 271 2.71 -15.36 6.96
N GLU A 272 2.36 -16.07 8.03
CA GLU A 272 1.12 -16.81 8.15
C GLU A 272 -0.08 -15.87 8.28
N LYS A 273 -1.28 -16.37 7.95
CA LYS A 273 -2.49 -15.57 8.10
C LYS A 273 -2.87 -15.47 9.57
N ASN A 274 -2.94 -14.25 10.06
CA ASN A 274 -3.41 -13.89 11.38
C ASN A 274 -4.19 -12.57 11.35
N GLU A 275 -4.91 -12.29 12.44
CA GLU A 275 -5.69 -11.07 12.62
C GLU A 275 -5.13 -10.26 13.79
N PRO A 276 -5.20 -8.91 13.73
CA PRO A 276 -4.87 -8.08 14.88
C PRO A 276 -5.84 -8.34 16.03
N ILE A 277 -5.32 -8.34 17.25
CA ILE A 277 -6.12 -8.48 18.48
C ILE A 277 -6.29 -7.09 19.08
N ILE A 278 -7.54 -6.70 19.31
CA ILE A 278 -7.87 -5.42 19.93
C ILE A 278 -7.68 -5.54 21.44
N LEU A 279 -7.00 -4.56 22.03
CA LEU A 279 -6.77 -4.47 23.47
C LEU A 279 -7.45 -3.23 24.04
N HIS A 280 -8.01 -3.40 25.23
CA HIS A 280 -8.70 -2.36 25.97
C HIS A 280 -7.87 -1.90 27.16
N TYR A 281 -7.87 -0.60 27.42
CA TYR A 281 -7.17 -0.07 28.58
C TYR A 281 -7.80 -0.61 29.86
N SER A 282 -6.98 -1.26 30.68
CA SER A 282 -7.36 -1.75 32.00
C SER A 282 -6.82 -0.76 33.01
N SER A 283 -7.69 0.14 33.49
CA SER A 283 -7.32 0.97 34.62
C SER A 283 -7.06 0.05 35.81
N SER A 284 -5.84 0.05 36.33
CA SER A 284 -5.56 -0.54 37.64
C SER A 284 -6.55 0.06 38.65
N ASN A 285 -7.43 -0.80 39.18
CA ASN A 285 -8.21 -0.48 40.38
C ASN A 285 -7.28 -0.28 41.57
#